data_AF-A0A832K9Z5-F1
#
_entry.id   AF-A0A832K9Z5-F1
#
_cell.length_a   1.000
_cell.length_b   1.000
_cell.length_c   1.000
_cell.angle_alpha   90.00
_cell.angle_beta   90.00
_cell.angle_gamma   90.00
#
_symmetry.space_group_name_H-M   'P 1'
#
loop_
_entity.id
_entity.type
_entity.pdbx_description
1 polymer ?
#
loop_
_entity_poly.entity_id
_entity_poly.type
_entity_poly.pdbx_seq_one_letter_code
_entity_poly.pdbx_strand_id
1 'polypeptide(L)'
;MKPPPPSGPQSTPETGSSSSETPCYPWGRHSYRPPCVGICPANANGSLRCREPLRSNDRRQECRRHDSVELHKDRVRENLAFRHGRVVAPDVVAFVRALDLDPVIHRLARLPGGESIINIAQTFGGGKSHTETALYYLTTLGSDLPKEETSVGTILNEAQLSDPPQACVAAVSFDKVDWVKGCDVRSPKGEMHSFRMPWNLIAWQLLGQRGIEILARDEGQPDFDTPPADTLWAQLLSEVEATGHGALILIDEFLMWAHDAASPDPTGQRQDRGPVWYDRFKNFFQRLSQAVESSSRSCLVVSLLATDPQKNDEVGKAILSASNNGLNRQASLQSPVEKDDLAELLRRRLFEVFPENPADREKHIAAFWPRMKAVDGVRAKLPDSLERLKMAYPFHPDLLDRFFGKWTDLDQFQRTRGVLQTFAMALRDAENWDESPL
;
A
#
# COMPACT_ATOMS: atom_id res chain seq x y z
N MET A 1 -59.60 -41.59 21.34
CA MET A 1 -58.63 -41.22 22.41
C MET A 1 -58.39 -39.72 22.31
N LYS A 2 -58.78 -38.96 23.35
CA LYS A 2 -58.58 -37.51 23.48
C LYS A 2 -57.27 -37.24 24.23
N PRO A 3 -56.49 -36.20 23.86
CA PRO A 3 -55.33 -35.77 24.63
C PRO A 3 -55.72 -34.90 25.84
N PRO A 4 -54.89 -34.85 26.90
CA PRO A 4 -55.16 -34.12 28.15
C PRO A 4 -54.81 -32.61 28.09
N PRO A 5 -55.26 -31.81 29.07
CA PRO A 5 -55.26 -30.33 29.04
C PRO A 5 -54.03 -29.69 29.71
N PRO A 6 -53.85 -28.34 29.61
CA PRO A 6 -52.68 -27.62 30.11
C PRO A 6 -52.87 -27.08 31.53
N SER A 7 -51.75 -26.83 32.23
CA SER A 7 -51.71 -26.12 33.52
C SER A 7 -50.68 -24.98 33.45
N GLY A 8 -51.12 -23.77 33.80
CA GLY A 8 -50.38 -22.50 33.75
C GLY A 8 -49.54 -22.17 35.01
N PRO A 9 -49.50 -20.89 35.47
CA PRO A 9 -48.28 -20.06 35.45
C PRO A 9 -47.77 -19.60 36.84
N GLN A 10 -46.76 -18.71 36.82
CA GLN A 10 -46.09 -17.92 37.91
C GLN A 10 -44.71 -18.47 38.31
N SER A 11 -43.62 -17.69 38.42
CA SER A 11 -43.47 -16.38 39.07
C SER A 11 -42.13 -15.70 38.71
N THR A 12 -42.12 -14.37 38.64
CA THR A 12 -40.92 -13.48 38.77
C THR A 12 -40.61 -13.24 40.25
N PRO A 13 -39.36 -12.87 40.60
CA PRO A 13 -39.19 -11.53 41.17
C PRO A 13 -37.89 -10.78 40.82
N GLU A 14 -38.09 -9.47 40.64
CA GLU A 14 -37.34 -8.33 41.18
C GLU A 14 -35.84 -8.11 40.90
N THR A 15 -35.60 -7.02 40.16
CA THR A 15 -34.37 -6.25 40.03
C THR A 15 -34.11 -5.40 41.27
N GLY A 16 -33.01 -5.65 41.98
CA GLY A 16 -32.46 -4.76 43.01
C GLY A 16 -31.34 -3.89 42.46
N SER A 17 -31.54 -2.57 42.46
CA SER A 17 -30.52 -1.56 42.22
C SER A 17 -29.60 -1.42 43.43
N SER A 18 -28.28 -1.48 43.20
CA SER A 18 -27.29 -1.03 44.19
C SER A 18 -26.28 -0.10 43.52
N SER A 19 -26.43 1.17 43.87
CA SER A 19 -25.45 2.24 43.74
C SER A 19 -24.23 1.93 44.62
N SER A 20 -23.04 1.90 44.03
CA SER A 20 -21.78 1.97 44.77
C SER A 20 -21.00 3.20 44.34
N GLU A 21 -21.03 4.20 45.21
CA GLU A 21 -20.08 5.31 45.24
C GLU A 21 -18.71 4.80 45.70
N THR A 22 -17.63 5.31 45.10
CA THR A 22 -16.27 5.27 45.66
C THR A 22 -15.50 6.52 45.20
N PRO A 23 -14.51 7.00 45.97
CA PRO A 23 -14.35 8.43 46.26
C PRO A 23 -13.19 9.08 45.48
N CYS A 24 -13.34 10.38 45.23
CA CYS A 24 -12.29 11.27 44.74
C CYS A 24 -11.30 11.68 45.85
N TYR A 25 -10.02 11.73 45.52
CA TYR A 25 -9.00 12.62 46.12
C TYR A 25 -7.87 12.88 45.08
N PRO A 26 -7.08 13.97 45.20
CA PRO A 26 -6.98 14.97 44.13
C PRO A 26 -5.54 15.26 43.72
N TRP A 27 -5.26 15.46 42.42
CA TRP A 27 -4.02 16.10 42.00
C TRP A 27 -4.22 17.00 40.78
N GLY A 28 -3.73 18.24 40.92
CA GLY A 28 -3.11 18.97 39.83
C GLY A 28 -4.04 19.79 38.93
N ARG A 29 -4.20 21.08 39.29
CA ARG A 29 -4.68 22.13 38.40
C ARG A 29 -3.80 22.20 37.14
N HIS A 30 -4.38 22.07 35.95
CA HIS A 30 -4.11 22.99 34.85
C HIS A 30 -5.31 23.06 33.91
N SER A 31 -5.78 24.30 33.76
CA SER A 31 -6.93 24.74 32.98
C SER A 31 -6.72 24.54 31.49
N TYR A 32 -7.64 23.82 30.84
CA TYR A 32 -7.91 23.96 29.41
C TYR A 32 -9.42 24.11 29.20
N ARG A 33 -9.84 25.23 28.63
CA ARG A 33 -11.23 25.49 28.21
C ARG A 33 -11.49 24.74 26.89
N PRO A 34 -12.69 24.13 26.71
CA PRO A 34 -13.08 23.59 25.40
C PRO A 34 -13.51 24.73 24.46
N PRO A 35 -13.30 24.62 23.13
CA PRO A 35 -13.90 25.56 22.19
C PRO A 35 -15.39 25.24 22.02
N CYS A 36 -16.19 26.31 22.05
CA CYS A 36 -17.62 26.28 21.82
C CYS A 36 -17.96 25.76 20.42
N VAL A 37 -18.90 24.81 20.36
CA VAL A 37 -19.61 24.42 19.14
C VAL A 37 -20.59 25.53 18.78
N GLY A 38 -20.25 26.32 17.76
CA GLY A 38 -21.13 27.33 17.17
C GLY A 38 -21.93 26.75 16.02
N ILE A 39 -23.21 26.49 16.27
CA ILE A 39 -24.24 26.28 15.24
C ILE A 39 -24.48 27.62 14.56
N CYS A 40 -24.33 27.71 13.23
CA CYS A 40 -24.83 28.84 12.44
C CYS A 40 -25.96 28.39 11.49
N PRO A 41 -27.11 29.09 11.48
CA PRO A 41 -28.21 28.80 10.58
C PRO A 41 -27.99 29.43 9.21
N ALA A 42 -28.61 28.84 8.20
CA ALA A 42 -28.68 29.34 6.83
C ALA A 42 -29.40 30.70 6.75
N ASN A 43 -28.91 31.62 5.91
CA ASN A 43 -29.80 32.41 5.05
C ASN A 43 -29.11 33.08 3.85
N ALA A 44 -29.97 33.36 2.87
CA ALA A 44 -29.73 33.70 1.48
C ALA A 44 -29.33 35.17 1.18
N ASN A 45 -28.95 35.37 -0.09
CA ASN A 45 -28.81 36.62 -0.87
C ASN A 45 -27.43 37.32 -0.91
N GLY A 46 -26.90 37.43 -2.14
CA GLY A 46 -26.62 38.74 -2.74
C GLY A 46 -25.17 39.24 -2.79
N SER A 47 -24.56 39.09 -3.98
CA SER A 47 -23.66 40.05 -4.65
C SER A 47 -22.28 40.44 -4.08
N LEU A 48 -21.26 40.12 -4.90
CA LEU A 48 -20.18 40.99 -5.41
C LEU A 48 -19.36 41.87 -4.43
N ARG A 49 -18.04 41.59 -4.31
CA ARG A 49 -16.96 42.37 -4.98
C ARG A 49 -15.55 41.97 -4.47
N CYS A 50 -14.63 41.83 -5.42
CA CYS A 50 -13.19 41.87 -5.21
C CYS A 50 -12.73 43.28 -4.78
N ARG A 51 -11.77 43.35 -3.84
CA ARG A 51 -10.79 44.45 -3.70
C ARG A 51 -9.54 43.94 -2.96
N GLU A 52 -8.43 43.82 -3.68
CA GLU A 52 -7.06 43.99 -3.18
C GLU A 52 -6.73 45.49 -3.01
N PRO A 53 -5.52 45.91 -2.55
CA PRO A 53 -4.66 45.40 -1.47
C PRO A 53 -4.17 46.55 -0.56
N LEU A 54 -3.63 46.27 0.63
CA LEU A 54 -2.76 47.23 1.35
C LEU A 54 -1.54 46.52 1.95
N ARG A 55 -0.36 46.96 1.48
CA ARG A 55 0.97 46.66 2.03
C ARG A 55 1.22 47.50 3.29
N SER A 56 1.87 46.93 4.31
CA SER A 56 3.04 47.54 4.95
C SER A 56 3.69 46.62 5.99
N ASN A 57 4.96 46.30 5.70
CA ASN A 57 6.14 46.14 6.55
C ASN A 57 6.03 45.76 8.04
N ASP A 58 6.73 44.64 8.30
CA ASP A 58 7.85 44.54 9.25
C ASP A 58 7.52 44.29 10.74
N ARG A 59 7.65 43.02 11.13
CA ARG A 59 8.37 42.60 12.35
C ARG A 59 8.61 41.09 12.29
N ARG A 60 9.89 40.72 12.25
CA ARG A 60 10.37 39.38 12.59
C ARG A 60 9.92 39.05 14.02
N GLN A 61 9.12 38.00 14.17
CA GLN A 61 9.08 37.23 15.40
C GLN A 61 8.85 35.76 15.03
N GLU A 62 9.95 35.03 15.11
CA GLU A 62 10.08 33.60 14.89
C GLU A 62 9.23 32.87 15.93
N CYS A 63 8.06 32.41 15.51
CA CYS A 63 7.15 31.62 16.33
C CYS A 63 7.12 30.22 15.73
N ARG A 64 8.02 29.35 16.21
CA ARG A 64 7.93 27.90 15.98
C ARG A 64 6.61 27.43 16.59
N ARG A 65 5.62 27.13 15.75
CA ARG A 65 4.47 26.32 16.12
C ARG A 65 4.56 25.00 15.38
N HIS A 66 4.42 23.92 16.15
CA HIS A 66 4.21 22.57 15.69
C HIS A 66 2.98 22.52 14.78
N ASP A 67 3.19 22.22 13.50
CA ASP A 67 2.15 21.69 12.63
C ASP A 67 2.49 20.22 12.37
N SER A 68 1.93 19.37 13.24
CA SER A 68 1.84 17.94 13.02
C SER A 68 0.52 17.65 12.30
N VAL A 69 0.60 16.79 11.28
CA VAL A 69 -0.52 16.07 10.65
C VAL A 69 -1.32 16.84 9.58
N GLU A 70 -0.69 17.19 8.45
CA GLU A 70 -1.38 17.25 7.15
C GLU A 70 -0.37 17.27 5.98
N LEU A 71 0.23 16.13 5.65
CA LEU A 71 1.17 16.02 4.52
C LEU A 71 1.24 14.59 4.01
N HIS A 72 0.23 14.15 3.23
CA HIS A 72 0.36 12.92 2.44
C HIS A 72 -0.74 12.72 1.38
N LYS A 73 -0.83 13.56 0.34
CA LYS A 73 -1.69 13.25 -0.85
C LYS A 73 -1.13 13.62 -2.25
N ASP A 74 0.11 14.11 -2.39
CA ASP A 74 0.66 14.54 -3.70
C ASP A 74 1.92 13.79 -4.20
N ARG A 75 2.32 12.67 -3.58
CA ARG A 75 3.68 12.10 -3.77
C ARG A 75 3.93 11.12 -4.93
N VAL A 76 2.93 10.66 -5.67
CA VAL A 76 3.17 9.62 -6.71
C VAL A 76 3.71 10.22 -8.02
N ARG A 77 3.27 11.41 -8.43
CA ARG A 77 3.67 12.01 -9.72
C ARG A 77 4.82 13.01 -9.66
N GLU A 78 5.00 13.74 -8.55
CA GLU A 78 6.18 14.64 -8.45
C GLU A 78 7.49 13.85 -8.44
N ASN A 79 7.51 12.61 -7.95
CA ASN A 79 8.70 11.75 -8.06
C ASN A 79 8.90 11.12 -9.44
N LEU A 80 7.85 10.94 -10.27
CA LEU A 80 7.98 10.38 -11.63
C LEU A 80 8.36 11.43 -12.69
N ALA A 81 8.50 12.70 -12.29
CA ALA A 81 8.90 13.79 -13.18
C ALA A 81 9.96 14.69 -12.53
N PHE A 82 11.05 14.14 -12.00
CA PHE A 82 12.18 14.97 -11.56
C PHE A 82 13.21 15.18 -12.68
N ARG A 83 13.33 16.45 -13.06
CA ARG A 83 14.35 17.01 -13.93
C ARG A 83 15.72 16.90 -13.28
N HIS A 84 16.70 16.48 -14.09
CA HIS A 84 18.14 16.68 -13.92
C HIS A 84 18.75 15.95 -12.70
N GLY A 85 19.51 14.90 -13.02
CA GLY A 85 20.13 13.98 -12.09
C GLY A 85 20.66 14.63 -10.81
N ARG A 86 20.08 14.19 -9.69
CA ARG A 86 20.71 13.88 -8.40
C ARG A 86 19.60 13.57 -7.40
N VAL A 87 19.87 12.59 -6.55
CA VAL A 87 19.07 12.12 -5.40
C VAL A 87 17.99 11.10 -5.77
N VAL A 88 18.38 9.83 -5.82
CA VAL A 88 17.51 8.76 -5.33
C VAL A 88 17.21 9.11 -3.88
N ALA A 89 15.94 9.34 -3.55
CA ALA A 89 15.56 9.67 -2.18
C ALA A 89 16.01 8.51 -1.26
N PRO A 90 16.79 8.77 -0.19
CA PRO A 90 17.18 7.77 0.80
C PRO A 90 15.99 6.98 1.38
N ASP A 91 14.80 7.57 1.34
CA ASP A 91 13.53 6.96 1.75
C ASP A 91 13.10 5.77 0.88
N VAL A 92 13.45 5.75 -0.41
CA VAL A 92 13.15 4.62 -1.32
C VAL A 92 14.08 3.44 -1.01
N VAL A 93 15.33 3.74 -0.66
CA VAL A 93 16.45 2.82 -0.36
C VAL A 93 16.21 2.05 0.95
N ALA A 94 15.55 2.66 1.94
CA ALA A 94 15.30 2.03 3.24
C ALA A 94 14.26 0.90 3.19
N PHE A 95 13.31 0.94 2.24
CA PHE A 95 12.14 0.06 2.22
C PHE A 95 12.32 -1.26 1.48
N VAL A 96 13.39 -1.37 0.67
CA VAL A 96 13.47 -2.42 -0.36
C VAL A 96 13.85 -3.81 0.17
N ARG A 97 14.37 -3.92 1.39
CA ARG A 97 14.70 -5.23 1.99
C ARG A 97 13.50 -6.05 2.47
N ALA A 98 12.33 -5.44 2.59
CA ALA A 98 11.14 -6.15 3.06
C ALA A 98 10.33 -6.80 1.93
N LEU A 99 10.70 -6.50 0.67
CA LEU A 99 9.93 -6.84 -0.51
C LEU A 99 10.71 -7.82 -1.36
N ASP A 100 10.16 -9.02 -1.52
CA ASP A 100 10.67 -10.03 -2.45
C ASP A 100 10.42 -9.56 -3.90
N LEU A 101 11.30 -8.69 -4.40
CA LEU A 101 11.29 -8.19 -5.78
C LEU A 101 11.83 -9.23 -6.77
N ASP A 102 12.49 -10.27 -6.26
CA ASP A 102 13.18 -11.28 -7.04
C ASP A 102 12.26 -11.98 -8.04
N PRO A 103 11.02 -12.36 -7.71
CA PRO A 103 10.11 -12.98 -8.67
C PRO A 103 9.79 -12.09 -9.87
N VAL A 104 9.65 -10.76 -9.67
CA VAL A 104 9.45 -9.82 -10.80
C VAL A 104 10.73 -9.72 -11.64
N ILE A 105 11.86 -9.53 -10.97
CA ILE A 105 13.16 -9.35 -11.61
C ILE A 105 13.54 -10.60 -12.40
N HIS A 106 13.41 -11.78 -11.81
CA HIS A 106 13.65 -13.07 -12.44
C HIS A 106 12.70 -13.31 -13.61
N ARG A 107 11.41 -12.95 -13.49
CA ARG A 107 10.46 -13.04 -14.60
C ARG A 107 10.91 -12.20 -15.79
N LEU A 108 11.22 -10.93 -15.55
CA LEU A 108 11.67 -10.00 -16.59
C LEU A 108 13.02 -10.43 -17.19
N ALA A 109 13.89 -11.08 -16.41
CA ALA A 109 15.19 -11.61 -16.83
C ALA A 109 15.13 -13.02 -17.46
N ARG A 110 13.97 -13.68 -17.49
CA ARG A 110 13.79 -15.09 -17.90
C ARG A 110 14.60 -16.09 -17.07
N LEU A 111 14.72 -15.82 -15.78
CA LEU A 111 15.36 -16.71 -14.82
C LEU A 111 14.32 -17.60 -14.10
N PRO A 112 14.73 -18.79 -13.61
CA PRO A 112 13.89 -19.60 -12.74
C PRO A 112 13.48 -18.84 -11.48
N GLY A 113 12.31 -19.14 -10.92
CA GLY A 113 11.78 -18.42 -9.74
C GLY A 113 11.00 -17.16 -10.09
N GLY A 114 10.95 -16.76 -11.37
CA GLY A 114 10.17 -15.62 -11.82
C GLY A 114 8.66 -15.86 -11.80
N GLU A 115 7.90 -14.86 -11.35
CA GLU A 115 6.44 -14.87 -11.34
C GLU A 115 5.85 -13.85 -12.32
N SER A 116 4.83 -14.28 -13.06
CA SER A 116 4.15 -13.48 -14.07
C SER A 116 3.19 -12.45 -13.47
N ILE A 117 2.55 -12.77 -12.34
CA ILE A 117 1.48 -11.97 -11.75
C ILE A 117 1.69 -11.91 -10.24
N ILE A 118 1.84 -10.68 -9.74
CA ILE A 118 1.99 -10.40 -8.31
C ILE A 118 0.85 -9.50 -7.87
N ASN A 119 0.12 -9.93 -6.86
CA ASN A 119 -0.86 -9.09 -6.17
C ASN A 119 -0.26 -8.63 -4.83
N ILE A 120 0.08 -7.35 -4.76
CA ILE A 120 0.68 -6.75 -3.57
C ILE A 120 -0.43 -6.53 -2.53
N ALA A 121 -0.44 -7.37 -1.49
CA ALA A 121 -1.30 -7.18 -0.35
C ALA A 121 -0.76 -6.07 0.57
N GLN A 122 -1.63 -5.23 1.12
CA GLN A 122 -1.18 -4.28 2.15
C GLN A 122 -0.98 -5.01 3.47
N THR A 123 0.27 -5.25 3.81
CA THR A 123 0.61 -5.71 5.15
C THR A 123 1.07 -4.56 6.04
N PHE A 124 1.78 -3.57 5.48
CA PHE A 124 2.35 -2.46 6.25
C PHE A 124 2.14 -1.14 5.52
N GLY A 125 1.29 -0.26 6.08
CA GLY A 125 0.93 1.03 5.47
C GLY A 125 2.16 1.78 4.95
N GLY A 126 2.20 2.01 3.63
CA GLY A 126 3.29 2.69 2.93
C GLY A 126 4.17 1.82 2.03
N GLY A 127 4.09 0.49 2.04
CA GLY A 127 5.02 -0.34 1.23
C GLY A 127 4.77 -0.41 -0.27
N LYS A 128 3.51 -0.50 -0.70
CA LYS A 128 3.13 -0.83 -2.08
C LYS A 128 3.67 0.14 -3.13
N SER A 129 3.42 1.44 -2.93
CA SER A 129 3.86 2.46 -3.88
C SER A 129 5.39 2.55 -3.90
N HIS A 130 6.09 2.21 -2.81
CA HIS A 130 7.56 2.11 -2.81
C HIS A 130 8.03 0.87 -3.59
N THR A 131 7.33 -0.27 -3.48
CA THR A 131 7.58 -1.48 -4.30
C THR A 131 7.51 -1.17 -5.79
N GLU A 132 6.36 -0.64 -6.22
CA GLU A 132 6.12 -0.34 -7.64
C GLU A 132 7.10 0.73 -8.15
N THR A 133 7.42 1.72 -7.32
CA THR A 133 8.43 2.73 -7.64
C THR A 133 9.84 2.13 -7.76
N ALA A 134 10.23 1.22 -6.88
CA ALA A 134 11.52 0.55 -6.94
C ALA A 134 11.63 -0.30 -8.21
N LEU A 135 10.60 -1.09 -8.53
CA LEU A 135 10.52 -1.87 -9.78
C LEU A 135 10.61 -0.97 -11.01
N TYR A 136 9.89 0.16 -11.01
CA TYR A 136 9.96 1.15 -12.08
C TYR A 136 11.40 1.63 -12.31
N TYR A 137 12.10 2.08 -11.27
CA TYR A 137 13.46 2.59 -11.41
C TYR A 137 14.48 1.51 -11.78
N LEU A 138 14.40 0.33 -11.16
CA LEU A 138 15.29 -0.80 -11.48
C LEU A 138 15.20 -1.19 -12.95
N THR A 139 14.03 -1.07 -13.56
CA THR A 139 13.78 -1.55 -14.93
C THR A 139 13.85 -0.47 -16.01
N THR A 140 14.00 0.81 -15.64
CA THR A 140 14.02 1.94 -16.59
C THR A 140 15.30 2.76 -16.59
N LEU A 141 16.08 2.77 -15.49
CA LEU A 141 17.27 3.62 -15.40
C LEU A 141 18.48 3.08 -16.18
N GLY A 142 18.49 1.80 -16.55
CA GLY A 142 19.61 1.20 -17.28
C GLY A 142 20.97 1.48 -16.63
N SER A 143 21.87 2.11 -17.40
CA SER A 143 23.21 2.51 -16.93
C SER A 143 23.21 3.62 -15.87
N ASP A 144 22.13 4.38 -15.76
CA ASP A 144 22.01 5.48 -14.80
C ASP A 144 21.59 5.00 -13.41
N LEU A 145 21.34 3.69 -13.24
CA LEU A 145 21.03 3.09 -11.95
C LEU A 145 22.23 3.23 -11.00
N PRO A 146 22.07 3.81 -9.80
CA PRO A 146 23.18 4.00 -8.87
C PRO A 146 23.50 2.70 -8.13
N LYS A 147 24.24 1.80 -8.79
CA LYS A 147 24.63 0.49 -8.25
C LYS A 147 25.50 0.55 -7.00
N GLU A 148 26.19 1.67 -6.79
CA GLU A 148 27.03 1.91 -5.61
C GLU A 148 26.19 2.08 -4.32
N GLU A 149 24.89 2.40 -4.44
CA GLU A 149 24.00 2.47 -3.29
C GLU A 149 23.78 1.07 -2.71
N THR A 150 23.99 0.92 -1.40
CA THR A 150 23.98 -0.38 -0.72
C THR A 150 22.67 -1.14 -0.90
N SER A 151 21.52 -0.46 -0.98
CA SER A 151 20.23 -1.13 -1.22
C SER A 151 20.15 -1.72 -2.62
N VAL A 152 20.62 -1.01 -3.65
CA VAL A 152 20.60 -1.49 -5.03
C VAL A 152 21.54 -2.68 -5.16
N GLY A 153 22.75 -2.58 -4.63
CA GLY A 153 23.70 -3.69 -4.58
C GLY A 153 23.14 -4.91 -3.85
N THR A 154 22.43 -4.71 -2.73
CA THR A 154 21.78 -5.79 -1.97
C THR A 154 20.74 -6.52 -2.83
N ILE A 155 19.79 -5.80 -3.44
CA ILE A 155 18.73 -6.39 -4.28
C ILE A 155 19.35 -7.20 -5.42
N LEU A 156 20.35 -6.63 -6.10
CA LEU A 156 21.02 -7.30 -7.21
C LEU A 156 21.77 -8.56 -6.76
N ASN A 157 22.44 -8.51 -5.60
CA ASN A 157 23.13 -9.67 -5.04
C ASN A 157 22.16 -10.78 -4.62
N GLU A 158 21.04 -10.43 -3.98
CA GLU A 158 19.98 -11.37 -3.58
C GLU A 158 19.36 -12.03 -4.81
N ALA A 159 19.01 -11.22 -5.82
CA ALA A 159 18.52 -11.70 -7.11
C ALA A 159 19.59 -12.42 -7.97
N GLN A 160 20.85 -12.47 -7.52
CA GLN A 160 22.01 -13.05 -8.22
C GLN A 160 22.25 -12.47 -9.62
N LEU A 161 22.11 -11.15 -9.75
CA LEU A 161 22.25 -10.40 -10.99
C LEU A 161 23.33 -9.32 -10.88
N SER A 162 24.07 -9.09 -11.97
CA SER A 162 25.01 -7.95 -12.08
C SER A 162 24.31 -6.67 -12.54
N ASP A 163 23.23 -6.83 -13.30
CA ASP A 163 22.44 -5.78 -13.92
C ASP A 163 20.97 -6.17 -13.83
N PRO A 164 20.07 -5.24 -13.46
CA PRO A 164 18.64 -5.52 -13.51
C PRO A 164 18.15 -5.58 -14.96
N PRO A 165 17.12 -6.39 -15.23
CA PRO A 165 16.51 -6.44 -16.55
C PRO A 165 15.83 -5.11 -16.88
N GLN A 166 16.00 -4.65 -18.12
CA GLN A 166 15.22 -3.53 -18.64
C GLN A 166 13.84 -4.00 -19.09
N ALA A 167 12.82 -3.16 -18.92
CA ALA A 167 11.44 -3.45 -19.30
C ALA A 167 10.77 -2.27 -20.01
N CYS A 168 9.79 -2.57 -20.86
CA CYS A 168 8.82 -1.57 -21.31
C CYS A 168 7.76 -1.43 -20.22
N VAL A 169 7.70 -0.28 -19.55
CA VAL A 169 6.89 -0.12 -18.34
C VAL A 169 5.61 0.65 -18.65
N ALA A 170 4.48 0.09 -18.21
CA ALA A 170 3.22 0.81 -18.06
C ALA A 170 2.88 0.92 -16.58
N ALA A 171 2.92 2.14 -16.04
CA ALA A 171 2.62 2.40 -14.64
C ALA A 171 1.36 3.27 -14.55
N VAL A 172 0.29 2.71 -13.99
CA VAL A 172 -1.00 3.40 -13.87
C VAL A 172 -1.41 3.46 -12.41
N SER A 173 -1.34 4.67 -11.85
CA SER A 173 -1.91 4.96 -10.53
C SER A 173 -3.32 5.54 -10.73
N PHE A 174 -4.32 4.74 -10.36
CA PHE A 174 -5.73 5.04 -10.61
C PHE A 174 -6.31 6.11 -9.67
N ASP A 175 -5.55 6.57 -8.68
CA ASP A 175 -5.93 7.72 -7.86
C ASP A 175 -5.85 9.06 -8.61
N LYS A 176 -5.12 9.10 -9.73
CA LYS A 176 -5.00 10.27 -10.62
C LYS A 176 -5.73 10.10 -11.95
N VAL A 177 -6.50 9.03 -12.12
CA VAL A 177 -7.32 8.81 -13.33
C VAL A 177 -8.73 9.28 -13.04
N ASP A 178 -9.18 10.36 -13.67
CA ASP A 178 -10.58 10.77 -13.58
C ASP A 178 -11.45 9.80 -14.40
N TRP A 179 -12.58 9.36 -13.85
CA TRP A 179 -13.48 8.44 -14.54
C TRP A 179 -14.07 8.99 -15.85
N VAL A 180 -14.26 10.30 -15.94
CA VAL A 180 -14.93 10.95 -17.08
C VAL A 180 -13.90 11.46 -18.09
N LYS A 181 -12.94 12.27 -17.62
CA LYS A 181 -11.93 12.93 -18.44
C LYS A 181 -10.70 12.04 -18.68
N GLY A 182 -10.45 11.09 -17.79
CA GLY A 182 -9.24 10.27 -17.81
C GLY A 182 -8.04 11.00 -17.21
N CYS A 183 -6.85 10.60 -17.65
CA CYS A 183 -5.64 11.36 -17.40
C CYS A 183 -4.68 11.32 -18.59
N ASP A 184 -3.80 12.31 -18.64
CA ASP A 184 -2.75 12.39 -19.64
C ASP A 184 -1.65 11.35 -19.33
N VAL A 185 -1.28 10.58 -20.35
CA VAL A 185 -0.21 9.58 -20.31
C VAL A 185 0.74 9.73 -21.49
N ARG A 186 1.98 9.27 -21.31
CA ARG A 186 3.03 9.31 -22.33
C ARG A 186 3.21 7.95 -23.00
N SER A 187 3.45 7.95 -24.29
CA SER A 187 3.94 6.78 -25.00
C SER A 187 5.45 6.57 -24.73
N PRO A 188 6.03 5.41 -25.08
CA PRO A 188 7.49 5.22 -25.01
C PRO A 188 8.28 6.26 -25.82
N LYS A 189 7.65 6.85 -26.84
CA LYS A 189 8.23 7.90 -27.69
C LYS A 189 8.02 9.32 -27.14
N GLY A 190 7.37 9.46 -25.98
CA GLY A 190 7.11 10.73 -25.32
C GLY A 190 5.85 11.47 -25.80
N GLU A 191 5.01 10.85 -26.63
CA GLU A 191 3.77 11.45 -27.11
C GLU A 191 2.71 11.46 -26.01
N MET A 192 2.10 12.62 -25.76
CA MET A 192 1.04 12.79 -24.77
C MET A 192 -0.33 12.47 -25.37
N HIS A 193 -1.14 11.68 -24.66
CA HIS A 193 -2.54 11.48 -24.98
C HIS A 193 -3.35 11.25 -23.70
N SER A 194 -4.64 11.60 -23.70
CA SER A 194 -5.53 11.37 -22.56
C SER A 194 -6.38 10.12 -22.79
N PHE A 195 -6.47 9.27 -21.78
CA PHE A 195 -7.37 8.11 -21.76
C PHE A 195 -7.98 7.95 -20.36
N ARG A 196 -9.18 7.39 -20.28
CA ARG A 196 -9.80 7.00 -19.00
C ARG A 196 -9.87 5.50 -18.81
N MET A 197 -9.80 4.72 -19.89
CA MET A 197 -9.90 3.27 -19.81
C MET A 197 -8.56 2.61 -19.43
N PRO A 198 -8.55 1.66 -18.48
CA PRO A 198 -7.35 0.98 -18.00
C PRO A 198 -6.50 0.39 -19.12
N TRP A 199 -7.14 -0.29 -20.06
CA TRP A 199 -6.45 -0.96 -21.16
C TRP A 199 -5.81 0.01 -22.15
N ASN A 200 -6.42 1.19 -22.37
CA ASN A 200 -5.84 2.22 -23.21
C ASN A 200 -4.63 2.88 -22.54
N LEU A 201 -4.74 3.18 -21.24
CA LEU A 201 -3.63 3.71 -20.44
C LEU A 201 -2.41 2.79 -20.46
N ILE A 202 -2.64 1.46 -20.37
CA ILE A 202 -1.57 0.46 -20.44
C ILE A 202 -1.02 0.36 -21.86
N ALA A 203 -1.87 0.18 -22.86
CA ALA A 203 -1.42 -0.03 -24.24
C ALA A 203 -0.66 1.17 -24.81
N TRP A 204 -1.11 2.40 -24.48
CA TRP A 204 -0.42 3.62 -24.88
C TRP A 204 0.98 3.72 -24.27
N GLN A 205 1.14 3.38 -22.99
CA GLN A 205 2.44 3.40 -22.34
C GLN A 205 3.39 2.29 -22.83
N LEU A 206 2.86 1.16 -23.30
CA LEU A 206 3.68 0.06 -23.81
C LEU A 206 4.10 0.25 -25.28
N LEU A 207 3.18 0.66 -26.16
CA LEU A 207 3.41 0.71 -27.61
C LEU A 207 2.86 1.99 -28.29
N GLY A 208 2.33 2.95 -27.54
CA GLY A 208 1.72 4.17 -28.10
C GLY A 208 0.52 3.86 -29.00
N GLN A 209 0.45 4.55 -30.14
CA GLN A 209 -0.61 4.37 -31.13
C GLN A 209 -0.79 2.90 -31.56
N ARG A 210 0.31 2.16 -31.72
CA ARG A 210 0.28 0.76 -32.12
C ARG A 210 -0.47 -0.11 -31.10
N GLY A 211 -0.30 0.18 -29.81
CA GLY A 211 -1.03 -0.52 -28.75
C GLY A 211 -2.54 -0.28 -28.84
N ILE A 212 -2.96 0.95 -29.14
CA ILE A 212 -4.37 1.30 -29.31
C ILE A 212 -4.97 0.60 -30.54
N GLU A 213 -4.23 0.53 -31.65
CA GLU A 213 -4.64 -0.20 -32.85
C GLU A 213 -4.85 -1.69 -32.59
N ILE A 214 -3.95 -2.34 -31.84
CA ILE A 214 -4.07 -3.75 -31.49
C ILE A 214 -5.31 -3.99 -30.64
N LEU A 215 -5.53 -3.17 -29.61
CA LEU A 215 -6.67 -3.36 -28.72
C LEU A 215 -8.00 -2.98 -29.37
N ALA A 216 -7.98 -2.08 -30.35
CA ALA A 216 -9.16 -1.53 -31.00
C ALA A 216 -10.19 -1.00 -29.96
N ARG A 217 -9.71 -0.16 -29.03
CA ARG A 217 -10.51 0.44 -27.94
C ARG A 217 -10.39 1.96 -27.89
N ASP A 218 -10.34 2.60 -29.04
CA ASP A 218 -10.43 4.06 -29.13
C ASP A 218 -11.70 4.56 -28.44
N GLU A 219 -11.56 5.47 -27.48
CA GLU A 219 -12.68 6.00 -26.68
C GLU A 219 -13.66 6.85 -27.47
N GLY A 220 -13.33 7.21 -28.72
CA GLY A 220 -14.25 7.82 -29.67
C GLY A 220 -15.18 6.83 -30.38
N GLN A 221 -14.98 5.52 -30.22
CA GLN A 221 -15.75 4.47 -30.90
C GLN A 221 -16.72 3.74 -29.96
N PRO A 222 -17.77 3.08 -30.48
CA PRO A 222 -18.60 2.17 -29.69
C PRO A 222 -17.76 1.05 -29.05
N ASP A 223 -18.25 0.49 -27.95
CA ASP A 223 -17.66 -0.66 -27.23
C ASP A 223 -16.22 -0.46 -26.70
N PHE A 224 -15.72 0.78 -26.72
CA PHE A 224 -14.42 1.16 -26.15
C PHE A 224 -14.28 0.78 -24.66
N ASP A 225 -15.41 0.65 -23.96
CA ASP A 225 -15.59 0.28 -22.55
C ASP A 225 -15.65 -1.24 -22.30
N THR A 226 -15.55 -2.04 -23.37
CA THR A 226 -15.49 -3.51 -23.29
C THR A 226 -14.04 -3.95 -23.12
N PRO A 227 -13.70 -4.78 -22.12
CA PRO A 227 -12.33 -5.28 -21.97
C PRO A 227 -11.81 -5.95 -23.25
N PRO A 228 -10.55 -5.71 -23.66
CA PRO A 228 -9.94 -6.41 -24.79
C PRO A 228 -9.90 -7.93 -24.57
N ALA A 229 -9.87 -8.72 -25.64
CA ALA A 229 -9.67 -10.16 -25.55
C ALA A 229 -8.22 -10.50 -25.13
N ASP A 230 -8.03 -11.67 -24.53
CA ASP A 230 -6.71 -12.21 -24.17
C ASP A 230 -5.78 -12.32 -25.39
N THR A 231 -6.32 -12.67 -26.56
CA THR A 231 -5.55 -12.71 -27.82
C THR A 231 -4.98 -11.37 -28.25
N LEU A 232 -5.70 -10.26 -28.00
CA LEU A 232 -5.22 -8.91 -28.29
C LEU A 232 -4.11 -8.50 -27.32
N TRP A 233 -4.26 -8.86 -26.04
CA TRP A 233 -3.20 -8.66 -25.05
C TRP A 233 -1.95 -9.49 -25.39
N ALA A 234 -2.12 -10.75 -25.78
CA ALA A 234 -1.01 -11.61 -26.17
C ALA A 234 -0.27 -11.06 -27.39
N GLN A 235 -0.99 -10.53 -28.39
CA GLN A 235 -0.38 -9.84 -29.51
C GLN A 235 0.40 -8.59 -29.07
N LEU A 236 -0.20 -7.74 -28.22
CA LEU A 236 0.46 -6.54 -27.69
C LEU A 236 1.75 -6.90 -26.95
N LEU A 237 1.70 -7.87 -26.04
CA LEU A 237 2.86 -8.32 -25.27
C LEU A 237 3.92 -8.97 -26.17
N SER A 238 3.52 -9.72 -27.21
CA SER A 238 4.45 -10.27 -28.19
C SER A 238 5.19 -9.17 -28.97
N GLU A 239 4.51 -8.07 -29.33
CA GLU A 239 5.15 -6.93 -29.98
C GLU A 239 6.09 -6.18 -29.02
N VAL A 240 5.77 -6.09 -27.73
CA VAL A 240 6.71 -5.59 -26.71
C VAL A 240 7.94 -6.50 -26.62
N GLU A 241 7.76 -7.81 -26.52
CA GLU A 241 8.85 -8.78 -26.41
C GLU A 241 9.77 -8.82 -27.64
N ALA A 242 9.23 -8.51 -28.83
CA ALA A 242 10.01 -8.37 -30.05
C ALA A 242 11.03 -7.21 -29.99
N THR A 243 10.86 -6.25 -29.08
CA THR A 243 11.85 -5.18 -28.84
C THR A 243 13.06 -5.64 -28.00
N GLY A 244 13.05 -6.89 -27.52
CA GLY A 244 14.09 -7.44 -26.66
C GLY A 244 13.86 -7.20 -25.17
N HIS A 245 12.70 -6.65 -24.77
CA HIS A 245 12.33 -6.37 -23.37
C HIS A 245 10.96 -6.96 -23.03
N GLY A 246 10.72 -7.28 -21.76
CA GLY A 246 9.38 -7.66 -21.29
C GLY A 246 8.52 -6.44 -20.98
N ALA A 247 7.19 -6.63 -20.92
CA ALA A 247 6.32 -5.60 -20.35
C ALA A 247 6.30 -5.73 -18.82
N LEU A 248 6.50 -4.61 -18.12
CA LEU A 248 6.20 -4.50 -16.69
C LEU A 248 4.95 -3.62 -16.55
N ILE A 249 3.86 -4.20 -16.08
CA ILE A 249 2.57 -3.51 -15.92
C ILE A 249 2.33 -3.31 -14.43
N LEU A 250 2.32 -2.06 -13.98
CA LEU A 250 2.07 -1.67 -12.58
C LEU A 250 0.70 -1.00 -12.49
N ILE A 251 -0.19 -1.57 -11.66
CA ILE A 251 -1.55 -1.07 -11.44
C ILE A 251 -1.73 -0.74 -9.95
N ASP A 252 -1.74 0.55 -9.60
CA ASP A 252 -1.96 1.02 -8.23
C ASP A 252 -3.36 1.64 -8.05
N GLU A 253 -3.90 1.52 -6.84
CA GLU A 253 -5.15 2.15 -6.39
C GLU A 253 -6.37 1.95 -7.33
N PHE A 254 -6.42 0.80 -8.03
CA PHE A 254 -7.46 0.51 -9.03
C PHE A 254 -8.89 0.61 -8.49
N LEU A 255 -9.11 0.20 -7.23
CA LEU A 255 -10.45 0.15 -6.66
C LEU A 255 -11.12 1.54 -6.57
N MET A 256 -10.35 2.62 -6.41
CA MET A 256 -10.94 3.95 -6.30
C MET A 256 -11.58 4.38 -7.62
N TRP A 257 -10.87 4.22 -8.73
CA TRP A 257 -11.41 4.47 -10.06
C TRP A 257 -12.55 3.51 -10.41
N ALA A 258 -12.40 2.22 -10.05
CA ALA A 258 -13.43 1.22 -10.29
C ALA A 258 -14.73 1.51 -9.53
N HIS A 259 -14.64 2.14 -8.35
CA HIS A 259 -15.79 2.60 -7.59
C HIS A 259 -16.54 3.70 -8.33
N ASP A 260 -15.85 4.69 -8.89
CA ASP A 260 -16.49 5.76 -9.68
C ASP A 260 -17.15 5.23 -10.97
N ALA A 261 -16.53 4.22 -11.58
CA ALA A 261 -17.04 3.54 -12.76
C ALA A 261 -18.30 2.72 -12.49
N ALA A 262 -18.29 1.92 -11.42
CA ALA A 262 -19.30 0.91 -11.17
C ALA A 262 -20.39 1.30 -10.18
N SER A 263 -20.21 2.37 -9.38
CA SER A 263 -21.23 2.82 -8.42
C SER A 263 -22.57 3.06 -9.10
N PRO A 264 -23.67 2.43 -8.65
CA PRO A 264 -24.99 2.61 -9.24
C PRO A 264 -25.33 4.10 -9.39
N ASP A 265 -25.86 4.46 -10.55
CA ASP A 265 -26.26 5.83 -10.83
C ASP A 265 -27.55 6.16 -10.03
N PRO A 266 -27.52 7.12 -9.08
CA PRO A 266 -28.70 7.48 -8.30
C PRO A 266 -29.85 8.03 -9.16
N THR A 267 -29.53 8.53 -10.36
CA THR A 267 -30.52 9.08 -11.30
C THR A 267 -31.15 8.01 -12.18
N GLY A 268 -30.61 6.78 -12.20
CA GLY A 268 -31.07 5.68 -13.03
C GLY A 268 -30.86 5.87 -14.55
N GLN A 269 -30.13 6.91 -14.96
CA GLN A 269 -29.89 7.21 -16.37
C GLN A 269 -28.86 6.25 -16.98
N ARG A 270 -27.89 5.80 -16.19
CA ARG A 270 -26.86 4.84 -16.58
C ARG A 270 -27.15 3.44 -16.04
N GLN A 271 -27.73 2.60 -16.90
CA GLN A 271 -28.04 1.19 -16.60
C GLN A 271 -26.83 0.26 -16.75
N ASP A 272 -25.74 0.74 -17.33
CA ASP A 272 -24.48 0.00 -17.52
C ASP A 272 -23.62 -0.07 -16.25
N ARG A 273 -24.04 0.57 -15.15
CA ARG A 273 -23.35 0.54 -13.85
C ARG A 273 -23.67 -0.71 -13.01
N GLY A 274 -22.94 -0.89 -11.91
CA GLY A 274 -23.10 -2.03 -11.00
C GLY A 274 -22.63 -3.35 -11.64
N PRO A 275 -23.48 -4.39 -11.72
CA PRO A 275 -23.07 -5.73 -12.16
C PRO A 275 -22.34 -5.79 -13.49
N VAL A 276 -22.76 -4.98 -14.48
CA VAL A 276 -22.13 -4.94 -15.79
C VAL A 276 -20.66 -4.50 -15.69
N TRP A 277 -20.36 -3.48 -14.89
CA TRP A 277 -18.97 -3.06 -14.65
C TRP A 277 -18.19 -4.06 -13.79
N TYR A 278 -18.82 -4.74 -12.84
CA TYR A 278 -18.16 -5.80 -12.07
C TYR A 278 -17.68 -6.94 -13.00
N ASP A 279 -18.53 -7.37 -13.93
CA ASP A 279 -18.15 -8.37 -14.95
C ASP A 279 -17.06 -7.86 -15.87
N ARG A 280 -17.07 -6.56 -16.24
CA ARG A 280 -15.98 -5.96 -17.02
C ARG A 280 -14.66 -5.97 -16.26
N PHE A 281 -14.63 -5.65 -14.97
CA PHE A 281 -13.39 -5.71 -14.17
C PHE A 281 -12.85 -7.13 -14.06
N LYS A 282 -13.72 -8.10 -13.77
CA LYS A 282 -13.36 -9.52 -13.76
C LYS A 282 -12.74 -9.94 -15.09
N ASN A 283 -13.41 -9.63 -16.20
CA ASN A 283 -12.94 -9.97 -17.54
C ASN A 283 -11.64 -9.24 -17.92
N PHE A 284 -11.46 -7.99 -17.52
CA PHE A 284 -10.23 -7.24 -17.75
C PHE A 284 -9.03 -7.92 -17.08
N PHE A 285 -9.11 -8.17 -15.76
CA PHE A 285 -8.02 -8.82 -15.05
C PHE A 285 -7.78 -10.25 -15.52
N GLN A 286 -8.83 -11.03 -15.79
CA GLN A 286 -8.70 -12.39 -16.28
C GLN A 286 -8.00 -12.46 -17.64
N ARG A 287 -8.38 -11.60 -18.59
CA ARG A 287 -7.81 -11.64 -19.94
C ARG A 287 -6.39 -11.09 -19.97
N LEU A 288 -6.12 -10.04 -19.18
CA LEU A 288 -4.77 -9.50 -19.03
C LEU A 288 -3.85 -10.51 -18.33
N SER A 289 -4.29 -11.13 -17.23
CA SER A 289 -3.49 -12.10 -16.48
C SER A 289 -3.13 -13.32 -17.35
N GLN A 290 -4.07 -13.87 -18.10
CA GLN A 290 -3.84 -14.98 -19.02
C GLN A 290 -2.79 -14.64 -20.11
N ALA A 291 -2.87 -13.43 -20.67
CA ALA A 291 -1.88 -12.98 -21.65
C ALA A 291 -0.50 -12.77 -21.03
N VAL A 292 -0.41 -12.20 -19.83
CA VAL A 292 0.86 -12.00 -19.11
C VAL A 292 1.49 -13.33 -18.71
N GLU A 293 0.68 -14.30 -18.27
CA GLU A 293 1.12 -15.67 -17.95
C GLU A 293 1.75 -16.35 -19.17
N SER A 294 1.07 -16.28 -20.31
CA SER A 294 1.52 -16.89 -21.57
C SER A 294 2.70 -16.18 -22.23
N SER A 295 3.01 -14.94 -21.80
CA SER A 295 4.19 -14.22 -22.26
C SER A 295 5.48 -14.90 -21.78
N SER A 296 6.61 -14.63 -22.44
CA SER A 296 7.88 -15.26 -22.06
C SER A 296 8.59 -14.52 -20.92
N ARG A 297 8.35 -13.22 -20.77
CA ARG A 297 9.10 -12.36 -19.84
C ARG A 297 8.35 -11.10 -19.41
N SER A 298 7.02 -11.06 -19.53
CA SER A 298 6.23 -9.94 -19.02
C SER A 298 5.69 -10.23 -17.61
N CYS A 299 5.48 -9.17 -16.83
CA CYS A 299 5.01 -9.24 -15.45
C CYS A 299 3.91 -8.20 -15.19
N LEU A 300 2.89 -8.61 -14.45
CA LEU A 300 1.80 -7.78 -13.95
C LEU A 300 1.92 -7.68 -12.44
N VAL A 301 2.06 -6.46 -11.94
CA VAL A 301 2.06 -6.14 -10.52
C VAL A 301 0.83 -5.28 -10.24
N VAL A 302 -0.02 -5.73 -9.33
CA VAL A 302 -1.28 -5.06 -9.03
C VAL A 302 -1.45 -4.87 -7.52
N SER A 303 -1.97 -3.71 -7.14
CA SER A 303 -2.33 -3.33 -5.79
C SER A 303 -3.87 -3.25 -5.70
N LEU A 304 -4.51 -4.38 -5.36
CA LEU A 304 -5.96 -4.46 -5.14
C LEU A 304 -6.29 -4.41 -3.64
N LEU A 305 -6.33 -3.21 -3.08
CA LEU A 305 -6.67 -3.04 -1.67
C LEU A 305 -8.13 -2.72 -1.43
N ALA A 306 -8.73 -3.42 -0.46
CA ALA A 306 -10.01 -3.00 0.11
C ALA A 306 -9.91 -1.56 0.64
N THR A 307 -10.79 -0.68 0.14
CA THR A 307 -11.15 0.58 0.78
C THR A 307 -11.67 0.26 2.19
N ASP A 308 -11.06 0.88 3.20
CA ASP A 308 -11.43 0.90 4.63
C ASP A 308 -12.54 -0.10 5.07
N PRO A 309 -12.20 -1.21 5.75
CA PRO A 309 -13.17 -2.19 6.26
C PRO A 309 -14.24 -1.61 7.19
N GLN A 310 -14.01 -0.42 7.75
CA GLN A 310 -14.96 0.25 8.65
C GLN A 310 -16.15 0.87 7.91
N LYS A 311 -16.06 1.07 6.59
CA LYS A 311 -17.21 1.43 5.76
C LYS A 311 -17.85 0.14 5.27
N ASN A 312 -19.13 -0.08 5.60
CA ASN A 312 -19.90 -1.18 5.03
C ASN A 312 -20.22 -0.89 3.55
N ASP A 313 -19.20 -0.96 2.71
CA ASP A 313 -19.27 -0.69 1.27
C ASP A 313 -19.46 -2.00 0.50
N GLU A 314 -20.73 -2.36 0.26
CA GLU A 314 -21.09 -3.56 -0.52
C GLU A 314 -20.61 -3.48 -1.97
N VAL A 315 -20.60 -2.27 -2.56
CA VAL A 315 -20.12 -2.02 -3.92
C VAL A 315 -18.61 -2.26 -3.98
N GLY A 316 -17.83 -1.66 -3.08
CA GLY A 316 -16.39 -1.89 -2.97
C GLY A 316 -16.03 -3.37 -2.76
N LYS A 317 -16.78 -4.08 -1.91
CA LYS A 317 -16.61 -5.54 -1.72
C LYS A 317 -16.87 -6.33 -3.00
N ALA A 318 -17.92 -5.98 -3.75
CA ALA A 318 -18.25 -6.63 -5.02
C ALA A 318 -17.18 -6.36 -6.09
N ILE A 319 -16.69 -5.12 -6.22
CA ILE A 319 -15.61 -4.74 -7.14
C ILE A 319 -14.32 -5.49 -6.80
N LEU A 320 -13.91 -5.50 -5.53
CA LEU A 320 -12.73 -6.22 -5.06
C LEU A 320 -12.86 -7.72 -5.35
N SER A 321 -14.02 -8.31 -5.05
CA SER A 321 -14.29 -9.72 -5.33
C SER A 321 -14.20 -10.02 -6.83
N ALA A 322 -14.84 -9.21 -7.68
CA ALA A 322 -14.79 -9.38 -9.12
C ALA A 322 -13.35 -9.26 -9.68
N SER A 323 -12.59 -8.28 -9.20
CA SER A 323 -11.21 -8.04 -9.63
C SER A 323 -10.29 -9.20 -9.21
N ASN A 324 -10.37 -9.65 -7.95
CA ASN A 324 -9.61 -10.81 -7.46
C ASN A 324 -10.02 -12.11 -8.16
N ASN A 325 -11.31 -12.30 -8.44
CA ASN A 325 -11.80 -13.46 -9.21
C ASN A 325 -11.26 -13.46 -10.65
N GLY A 326 -11.02 -12.27 -11.22
CA GLY A 326 -10.37 -12.13 -12.52
C GLY A 326 -8.92 -12.62 -12.49
N LEU A 327 -8.15 -12.18 -11.48
CA LEU A 327 -6.76 -12.59 -11.30
C LEU A 327 -6.61 -14.10 -11.01
N ASN A 328 -7.53 -14.68 -10.22
CA ASN A 328 -7.56 -16.10 -9.82
C ASN A 328 -6.20 -16.64 -9.30
N ARG A 329 -6.06 -17.96 -9.09
CA ARG A 329 -4.86 -18.64 -8.51
C ARG A 329 -3.50 -18.32 -9.16
N GLN A 330 -3.47 -17.54 -10.23
CA GLN A 330 -2.26 -17.20 -10.98
C GLN A 330 -1.46 -16.08 -10.29
N ALA A 331 -2.11 -15.25 -9.46
CA ALA A 331 -1.42 -14.21 -8.72
C ALA A 331 -0.81 -14.78 -7.43
N SER A 332 0.49 -14.61 -7.24
CA SER A 332 1.10 -14.76 -5.92
C SER A 332 0.63 -13.60 -5.04
N LEU A 333 0.14 -13.94 -3.85
CA LEU A 333 -0.17 -12.93 -2.85
C LEU A 333 1.13 -12.60 -2.12
N GLN A 334 1.79 -11.52 -2.52
CA GLN A 334 2.99 -11.07 -1.83
C GLN A 334 2.62 -10.08 -0.74
N SER A 335 3.10 -10.36 0.47
CA SER A 335 3.16 -9.40 1.55
C SER A 335 4.47 -8.63 1.45
N PRO A 336 4.46 -7.29 1.33
CA PRO A 336 5.64 -6.43 1.31
C PRO A 336 6.60 -6.48 2.49
N VAL A 337 6.33 -7.30 3.50
CA VAL A 337 7.16 -7.47 4.68
C VAL A 337 6.78 -8.83 5.24
N GLU A 338 7.73 -9.75 5.37
CA GLU A 338 7.51 -10.96 6.14
C GLU A 338 7.62 -10.68 7.64
N LYS A 339 7.17 -11.61 8.49
CA LYS A 339 7.27 -11.43 9.96
C LYS A 339 8.72 -11.23 10.42
N ASP A 340 9.66 -11.82 9.71
CA ASP A 340 11.08 -11.80 10.07
C ASP A 340 11.79 -10.51 9.62
N ASP A 341 11.29 -9.81 8.59
CA ASP A 341 11.83 -8.52 8.10
C ASP A 341 11.42 -7.32 8.95
N LEU A 342 10.50 -7.55 9.87
CA LEU A 342 9.83 -6.51 10.60
C LEU A 342 10.73 -5.76 11.57
N ALA A 343 11.63 -6.50 12.23
CA ALA A 343 12.64 -5.91 13.08
C ALA A 343 13.57 -4.99 12.27
N GLU A 344 13.97 -5.42 11.07
CA GLU A 344 14.81 -4.62 10.18
C GLU A 344 14.09 -3.36 9.70
N LEU A 345 12.81 -3.47 9.33
CA LEU A 345 11.98 -2.33 8.96
C LEU A 345 11.87 -1.33 10.11
N LEU A 346 11.63 -1.81 11.34
CA LEU A 346 11.55 -0.98 12.52
C LEU A 346 12.89 -0.32 12.84
N ARG A 347 14.01 -1.05 12.73
CA ARG A 347 15.36 -0.53 12.94
C ARG A 347 15.61 0.71 12.08
N ARG A 348 15.39 0.56 10.77
CA ARG A 348 15.61 1.63 9.78
C ARG A 348 14.67 2.83 9.96
N ARG A 349 13.44 2.60 10.42
CA ARG A 349 12.45 3.67 10.61
C ARG A 349 12.59 4.43 11.91
N LEU A 350 13.05 3.76 12.96
CA LEU A 350 12.99 4.29 14.32
C LEU A 350 14.34 4.72 14.86
N PHE A 351 15.44 4.23 14.30
CA PHE A 351 16.79 4.61 14.70
C PHE A 351 17.49 5.36 13.57
N GLU A 352 18.03 6.54 13.88
CA GLU A 352 18.85 7.33 12.96
C GLU A 352 20.23 6.70 12.76
N VAL A 353 20.78 6.08 13.82
CA VAL A 353 22.04 5.36 13.81
C VAL A 353 21.82 3.98 14.43
N PHE A 354 22.20 2.93 13.72
CA PHE A 354 22.13 1.55 14.19
C PHE A 354 23.33 0.76 13.67
N PRO A 355 23.98 -0.13 14.46
CA PRO A 355 25.14 -0.88 13.99
C PRO A 355 24.79 -1.78 12.80
N GLU A 356 25.38 -1.51 11.64
CA GLU A 356 25.11 -2.28 10.42
C GLU A 356 25.68 -3.70 10.49
N ASN A 357 26.87 -3.84 11.08
CA ASN A 357 27.57 -5.11 11.20
C ASN A 357 26.92 -6.00 12.27
N PRO A 358 26.43 -7.21 11.91
CA PRO A 358 25.86 -8.15 12.88
C PRO A 358 26.76 -8.49 14.07
N ALA A 359 28.08 -8.53 13.85
CA ALA A 359 29.05 -8.87 14.89
C ALA A 359 29.08 -7.85 16.04
N ASP A 360 28.82 -6.57 15.75
CA ASP A 360 28.82 -5.51 16.76
C ASP A 360 27.65 -5.68 17.75
N ARG A 361 26.57 -6.32 17.29
CA ARG A 361 25.34 -6.58 18.05
C ARG A 361 25.45 -7.85 18.90
N GLU A 362 26.23 -8.82 18.43
CA GLU A 362 26.30 -10.16 19.00
C GLU A 362 26.77 -10.17 20.45
N LYS A 363 27.71 -9.29 20.83
CA LYS A 363 28.17 -9.14 22.22
C LYS A 363 27.03 -8.73 23.17
N HIS A 364 26.12 -7.88 22.72
CA HIS A 364 25.01 -7.39 23.54
C HIS A 364 23.92 -8.46 23.67
N ILE A 365 23.61 -9.15 22.57
CA ILE A 365 22.70 -10.28 22.54
C ILE A 365 23.19 -11.42 23.45
N ALA A 366 24.47 -11.76 23.36
CA ALA A 366 25.08 -12.80 24.19
C ALA A 366 25.05 -12.45 25.69
N ALA A 367 25.22 -11.18 26.05
CA ALA A 367 25.10 -10.72 27.43
C ALA A 367 23.66 -10.77 27.96
N PHE A 368 22.67 -10.51 27.10
CA PHE A 368 21.25 -10.55 27.45
C PHE A 368 20.69 -11.98 27.54
N TRP A 369 21.19 -12.90 26.71
CA TRP A 369 20.66 -14.26 26.56
C TRP A 369 20.48 -15.06 27.87
N PRO A 370 21.42 -15.03 28.85
CA PRO A 370 21.22 -15.68 30.14
C PRO A 370 20.03 -15.14 30.92
N ARG A 371 19.76 -13.82 30.85
CA ARG A 371 18.63 -13.18 31.53
C ARG A 371 17.31 -13.61 30.89
N MET A 372 17.25 -13.65 29.55
CA MET A 372 16.07 -14.17 28.85
C MET A 372 15.76 -15.62 29.26
N LYS A 373 16.78 -16.49 29.29
CA LYS A 373 16.63 -17.89 29.75
C LYS A 373 16.10 -18.01 31.18
N ALA A 374 16.47 -17.08 32.05
CA ALA A 374 16.01 -17.08 33.45
C ALA A 374 14.54 -16.67 33.58
N VAL A 375 14.06 -15.77 32.72
CA VAL A 375 12.67 -15.29 32.72
C VAL A 375 11.74 -16.24 31.96
N ASP A 376 12.14 -16.70 30.78
CA ASP A 376 11.36 -17.59 29.93
C ASP A 376 12.20 -18.78 29.42
N GLY A 377 12.48 -19.70 30.35
CA GLY A 377 13.27 -20.89 30.07
C GLY A 377 12.57 -21.91 29.16
N VAL A 378 11.25 -21.82 28.96
CA VAL A 378 10.53 -22.68 28.02
C VAL A 378 10.75 -22.18 26.60
N ARG A 379 10.57 -20.88 26.37
CA ARG A 379 10.76 -20.29 25.05
C ARG A 379 12.21 -20.37 24.62
N ALA A 380 13.16 -20.12 25.52
CA ALA A 380 14.57 -20.22 25.19
C ALA A 380 15.06 -21.66 24.87
N LYS A 381 14.26 -22.70 25.14
CA LYS A 381 14.53 -24.09 24.74
C LYS A 381 13.97 -24.45 23.36
N LEU A 382 13.12 -23.59 22.77
CA LEU A 382 12.66 -23.82 21.41
C LEU A 382 13.84 -23.72 20.43
N PRO A 383 13.85 -24.52 19.36
CA PRO A 383 14.79 -24.35 18.26
C PRO A 383 14.80 -22.89 17.78
N ASP A 384 15.98 -22.39 17.41
CA ASP A 384 16.18 -21.08 16.78
C ASP A 384 15.86 -19.84 17.65
N SER A 385 15.57 -20.01 18.94
CA SER A 385 15.24 -18.89 19.82
C SER A 385 16.33 -17.82 19.92
N LEU A 386 17.60 -18.25 19.92
CA LEU A 386 18.73 -17.32 19.92
C LEU A 386 18.84 -16.60 18.57
N GLU A 387 18.62 -17.29 17.45
CA GLU A 387 18.66 -16.70 16.11
C GLU A 387 17.51 -15.70 15.92
N ARG A 388 16.29 -16.03 16.39
CA ARG A 388 15.16 -15.10 16.41
C ARG A 388 15.46 -13.84 17.23
N LEU A 389 16.16 -13.98 18.36
CA LEU A 389 16.61 -12.81 19.14
C LEU A 389 17.62 -11.98 18.37
N LYS A 390 18.58 -12.60 17.68
CA LYS A 390 19.56 -11.89 16.84
C LYS A 390 18.87 -11.11 15.72
N MET A 391 17.87 -11.70 15.06
CA MET A 391 17.10 -11.05 14.02
C MET A 391 16.27 -9.88 14.57
N ALA A 392 15.62 -10.09 15.71
CA ALA A 392 14.72 -9.11 16.32
C ALA A 392 15.41 -7.92 17.01
N TYR A 393 16.67 -8.06 17.41
CA TYR A 393 17.41 -7.04 18.16
C TYR A 393 17.38 -5.66 17.45
N PRO A 394 17.10 -4.54 18.15
CA PRO A 394 17.06 -4.39 19.61
C PRO A 394 15.71 -4.71 20.25
N PHE A 395 14.73 -5.19 19.47
CA PHE A 395 13.41 -5.51 19.98
C PHE A 395 13.35 -6.92 20.56
N HIS A 396 12.50 -7.10 21.58
CA HIS A 396 12.19 -8.44 22.08
C HIS A 396 11.31 -9.18 21.06
N PRO A 397 11.63 -10.42 20.65
CA PRO A 397 10.87 -11.16 19.62
C PRO A 397 9.39 -11.30 19.96
N ASP A 398 9.07 -11.56 21.24
CA ASP A 398 7.68 -11.66 21.69
C ASP A 398 6.89 -10.36 21.55
N LEU A 399 7.56 -9.21 21.68
CA LEU A 399 6.91 -7.92 21.49
C LEU A 399 6.43 -7.80 20.04
N LEU A 400 7.31 -8.15 19.09
CA LEU A 400 6.99 -8.20 17.68
C LEU A 400 5.84 -9.19 17.41
N ASP A 401 5.93 -10.42 17.93
CA ASP A 401 4.89 -11.45 17.76
C ASP A 401 3.50 -10.99 18.25
N ARG A 402 3.45 -10.21 19.34
CA ARG A 402 2.18 -9.72 19.90
C ARG A 402 1.60 -8.57 19.10
N PHE A 403 2.42 -7.58 18.76
CA PHE A 403 1.99 -6.40 18.02
C PHE A 403 1.59 -6.72 16.58
N PHE A 404 2.29 -7.66 15.94
CA PHE A 404 2.10 -7.99 14.53
C PHE A 404 1.44 -9.34 14.28
N GLY A 405 1.08 -10.04 15.35
CA GLY A 405 0.13 -11.14 15.31
C GLY A 405 -1.23 -10.68 15.83
N LYS A 406 -1.40 -10.67 17.16
CA LYS A 406 -2.72 -10.53 17.79
C LYS A 406 -3.33 -9.13 17.70
N TRP A 407 -2.50 -8.09 17.64
CA TRP A 407 -2.99 -6.71 17.67
C TRP A 407 -3.39 -6.17 16.29
N THR A 408 -2.80 -6.71 15.22
CA THR A 408 -3.23 -6.40 13.85
C THR A 408 -4.63 -6.94 13.53
N ASP A 409 -5.09 -7.93 14.29
CA ASP A 409 -6.43 -8.53 14.18
C ASP A 409 -7.52 -7.71 14.90
N LEU A 410 -7.16 -6.63 15.61
CA LEU A 410 -8.12 -5.76 16.30
C LEU A 410 -8.78 -4.77 15.33
N ASP A 411 -10.10 -4.81 15.23
CA ASP A 411 -10.90 -4.04 14.24
C ASP A 411 -10.74 -2.51 14.31
N GLN A 412 -10.43 -1.97 15.49
CA GLN A 412 -10.23 -0.53 15.70
C GLN A 412 -8.75 -0.10 15.70
N PHE A 413 -7.83 -1.06 15.68
CA PHE A 413 -6.41 -0.76 15.67
C PHE A 413 -5.99 -0.41 14.24
N GLN A 414 -5.24 0.68 14.06
CA GLN A 414 -4.77 1.11 12.74
C GLN A 414 -3.64 0.21 12.21
N ARG A 415 -3.83 -1.12 12.27
CA ARG A 415 -2.90 -2.21 11.97
C ARG A 415 -1.45 -1.75 12.17
N THR A 416 -0.69 -1.73 11.08
CA THR A 416 0.70 -1.33 11.06
C THR A 416 1.00 0.11 11.47
N ARG A 417 0.16 1.08 11.09
CA ARG A 417 0.38 2.48 11.48
C ARG A 417 0.26 2.63 12.99
N GLY A 418 -0.73 1.95 13.58
CA GLY A 418 -0.89 1.86 15.03
C GLY A 418 0.33 1.23 15.69
N VAL A 419 0.84 0.13 15.14
CA VAL A 419 2.06 -0.51 15.68
C VAL A 419 3.26 0.43 15.63
N LEU A 420 3.55 1.00 14.46
CA LEU A 420 4.70 1.90 14.26
C LEU A 420 4.65 3.11 15.17
N GLN A 421 3.48 3.74 15.29
CA GLN A 421 3.28 4.86 16.20
C GLN A 421 3.49 4.43 17.66
N THR A 422 3.01 3.24 18.05
CA THR A 422 3.22 2.71 19.40
C THR A 422 4.70 2.45 19.67
N PHE A 423 5.45 1.85 18.73
CA PHE A 423 6.90 1.66 18.87
C PHE A 423 7.64 3.00 18.96
N ALA A 424 7.31 3.96 18.09
CA ALA A 424 7.93 5.29 18.12
C ALA A 424 7.67 6.01 19.46
N MET A 425 6.45 5.90 20.01
CA MET A 425 6.12 6.45 21.31
C MET A 425 6.87 5.74 22.44
N ALA A 426 6.92 4.40 22.41
CA ALA A 426 7.62 3.61 23.43
C ALA A 426 9.13 3.88 23.42
N LEU A 427 9.77 3.95 22.25
CA LEU A 427 11.19 4.27 22.14
C LEU A 427 11.50 5.70 22.59
N ARG A 428 10.64 6.68 22.26
CA ARG A 428 10.80 8.07 22.72
C ARG A 428 10.63 8.20 24.23
N ASP A 429 9.76 7.40 24.83
CA ASP A 429 9.64 7.32 26.29
C ASP A 429 10.88 6.68 26.91
N ALA A 430 11.33 5.55 26.32
CA ALA A 430 12.50 4.80 26.75
C ALA A 430 13.80 5.59 26.66
N GLU A 431 13.94 6.51 25.69
CA GLU A 431 15.11 7.38 25.53
C GLU A 431 15.53 8.08 26.83
N ASN A 432 14.59 8.37 27.73
CA ASN A 432 14.87 9.06 28.97
C ASN A 432 15.49 8.18 30.07
N TRP A 433 15.44 6.85 29.92
CA TRP A 433 15.81 5.92 31.01
C TRP A 433 16.48 4.62 30.54
N ASP A 434 16.44 4.27 29.27
CA ASP A 434 17.04 3.06 28.73
C ASP A 434 18.47 3.32 28.26
N GLU A 435 19.43 2.88 29.07
CA GLU A 435 20.87 2.91 28.75
C GLU A 435 21.33 1.64 28.02
N SER A 436 20.40 0.81 27.55
CA SER A 436 20.74 -0.42 26.84
C SER A 436 21.49 -0.11 25.54
N PRO A 437 22.55 -0.85 25.23
CA PRO A 437 23.30 -0.64 24.00
C PRO A 437 22.45 -1.01 22.77
N LEU A 438 22.62 -0.24 21.70
CA LEU A 438 22.07 -0.49 20.37
C LEU A 438 23.03 -1.26 19.48
#